data_AF-W9RAL2-F1
#
_entry.id   AF-W9RAL2-F1
#
_cell.length_a   1.000
_cell.length_b   1.000
_cell.length_c   1.000
_cell.angle_alpha   90.00
_cell.angle_beta   90.00
_cell.angle_gamma   90.00
#
_symmetry.space_group_name_H-M   'P 1'
#
loop_
_entity.id
_entity.type
_entity.pdbx_description
1 polymer ?
#
loop_
_entity_poly.entity_id
_entity_poly.type
_entity_poly.pdbx_seq_one_letter_code
_entity_poly.pdbx_strand_id
1 'polypeptide(L)'
;MRFLTDVRTNPYCYKGRPRLKTGYELLRVSTALEKELEEISLPFIVLHGGEDRVTDKSVSRQLYEVALSPDKTFKLYPGMWHGLLYGEPPENIDIVFSDIIGWLNEIVASGNARLENEIKAENDPFAQKTQ
;
A
#
# COMPACT_ATOMS: atom_id res chain seq x y z
N MET A 1 11.38 -21.62 -3.38
CA MET A 1 12.81 -21.64 -3.80
C MET A 1 13.04 -21.70 -5.33
N ARG A 2 12.09 -22.20 -6.13
CA ARG A 2 12.22 -22.30 -7.60
C ARG A 2 12.28 -20.93 -8.31
N PHE A 3 11.37 -20.02 -7.97
CA PHE A 3 11.28 -18.67 -8.54
C PHE A 3 12.58 -17.86 -8.48
N LEU A 4 13.25 -17.80 -7.33
CA LEU A 4 14.53 -17.09 -7.18
C LEU A 4 15.63 -17.69 -8.07
N THR A 5 15.59 -19.00 -8.30
CA THR A 5 16.53 -19.68 -9.20
C THR A 5 16.24 -19.26 -10.63
N ASP A 6 14.98 -19.30 -11.05
CA ASP A 6 14.53 -18.91 -12.39
C ASP A 6 14.91 -17.46 -12.72
N VAL A 7 14.69 -16.53 -11.79
CA VAL A 7 15.08 -15.11 -11.92
C VAL A 7 16.60 -14.95 -12.06
N ARG A 8 17.39 -15.67 -11.25
CA ARG A 8 18.87 -15.59 -11.30
C ARG A 8 19.45 -16.21 -12.57
N THR A 9 18.80 -17.23 -13.11
CA THR A 9 19.22 -17.89 -14.35
C THR A 9 18.76 -17.14 -15.60
N ASN A 10 17.80 -16.22 -15.50
CA ASN A 10 17.32 -15.44 -16.63
C ASN A 10 18.48 -14.65 -17.28
N PRO A 11 18.81 -14.91 -18.57
CA PRO A 11 19.92 -14.24 -19.26
C PRO A 11 19.66 -12.74 -19.48
N TYR A 12 18.40 -12.31 -19.44
CA TYR A 12 17.99 -10.91 -19.57
C TYR A 12 18.00 -10.16 -18.24
N CYS A 13 18.28 -10.83 -17.11
CA CYS A 13 18.38 -10.17 -15.82
C CYS A 13 19.73 -9.46 -15.69
N TYR A 14 19.71 -8.16 -15.36
CA TYR A 14 20.92 -7.39 -15.07
C TYR A 14 21.53 -7.83 -13.73
N LYS A 15 22.79 -8.30 -13.75
CA LYS A 15 23.49 -8.83 -12.56
C LYS A 15 24.54 -7.88 -11.99
N GLY A 16 24.74 -6.72 -12.60
CA GLY A 16 25.72 -5.72 -12.17
C GLY A 16 25.21 -4.88 -11.00
N ARG A 17 26.08 -4.02 -10.47
CA ARG A 17 25.69 -2.99 -9.51
C ARG A 17 24.83 -1.93 -10.20
N PRO A 18 23.82 -1.34 -9.54
CA PRO A 18 23.10 -0.19 -10.09
C PRO A 18 24.08 0.91 -10.54
N ARG A 19 23.77 1.57 -11.66
CA ARG A 19 24.56 2.72 -12.12
C ARG A 19 24.52 3.80 -11.04
N LEU A 20 25.64 4.50 -10.84
CA LEU A 20 25.78 5.50 -9.76
C LEU A 20 24.64 6.52 -9.77
N LYS A 21 24.30 7.06 -10.97
CA LYS A 21 23.19 8.01 -11.11
C LYS A 21 21.86 7.37 -10.70
N THR A 22 21.57 6.13 -11.09
CA THR A 22 20.35 5.43 -10.67
C THR A 22 20.28 5.28 -9.15
N GLY A 23 21.36 4.84 -8.50
CA GLY A 23 21.39 4.72 -7.04
C GLY A 23 21.19 6.07 -6.34
N TYR A 24 21.82 7.13 -6.85
CA TYR A 24 21.64 8.49 -6.32
C TYR A 24 20.19 8.99 -6.46
N GLU A 25 19.55 8.77 -7.61
CA GLU A 25 18.17 9.21 -7.83
C GLU A 25 17.18 8.43 -6.96
N LEU A 26 17.37 7.11 -6.79
CA LEU A 26 16.57 6.31 -5.87
C LEU A 26 16.68 6.85 -4.43
N LEU A 27 17.91 7.06 -3.94
CA LEU A 27 18.13 7.60 -2.60
C LEU A 27 17.50 9.00 -2.45
N ARG A 28 17.68 9.89 -3.43
CA ARG A 28 17.14 11.25 -3.38
C ARG A 28 15.62 11.24 -3.30
N VAL A 29 14.96 10.43 -4.13
CA VAL A 29 13.50 10.37 -4.17
C VAL A 29 12.95 9.72 -2.91
N SER A 30 13.52 8.60 -2.44
CA SER A 30 13.09 7.96 -1.19
C SER A 30 13.21 8.91 0.01
N THR A 31 14.34 9.62 0.14
CA THR A 31 14.54 10.58 1.25
C THR A 31 13.60 11.78 1.16
N ALA A 32 13.20 12.19 -0.05
CA ALA A 32 12.24 13.27 -0.22
C ALA A 32 10.83 12.81 0.19
N LEU A 33 10.39 11.64 -0.29
CA LEU A 33 9.07 11.08 0.04
C LEU A 33 8.91 10.81 1.53
N GLU A 34 9.95 10.33 2.22
CA GLU A 34 9.92 10.09 3.66
C GLU A 34 9.56 11.34 4.48
N LYS A 35 9.82 12.54 3.97
CA LYS A 35 9.48 13.81 4.63
C LYS A 35 8.04 14.26 4.42
N GLU A 36 7.36 13.69 3.43
CA GLU A 36 6.03 14.10 2.98
C GLU A 36 4.97 13.03 3.28
N LEU A 37 5.32 11.95 3.99
CA LEU A 37 4.39 10.87 4.29
C LEU A 37 3.14 11.33 5.06
N GLU A 38 3.31 12.31 5.95
CA GLU A 38 2.23 12.89 6.76
C GLU A 38 1.18 13.59 5.87
N GLU A 39 1.58 14.17 4.73
CA GLU A 39 0.69 14.91 3.83
C GLU A 39 -0.31 14.02 3.08
N ILE A 40 -0.15 12.69 3.14
CA ILE A 40 -1.02 11.75 2.43
C ILE A 40 -2.38 11.67 3.12
N SER A 41 -3.38 12.29 2.50
CA SER A 41 -4.77 12.36 2.98
C SER A 41 -5.76 11.48 2.22
N LEU A 42 -5.36 10.91 1.06
CA LEU A 42 -6.22 10.03 0.26
C LEU A 42 -6.42 8.67 0.94
N PRO A 43 -7.59 8.01 0.79
CA PRO A 43 -7.77 6.63 1.23
C PRO A 43 -6.78 5.67 0.56
N PHE A 44 -6.16 4.77 1.31
CA PHE A 44 -5.21 3.80 0.75
C PHE A 44 -5.14 2.48 1.53
N ILE A 45 -4.60 1.45 0.88
CA ILE A 45 -4.22 0.18 1.49
C ILE A 45 -2.74 -0.10 1.24
N VAL A 46 -2.01 -0.49 2.29
CA VAL A 46 -0.62 -0.92 2.24
C VAL A 46 -0.58 -2.43 2.41
N LEU A 47 0.03 -3.12 1.44
CA LEU A 47 0.18 -4.57 1.40
C LEU A 47 1.68 -4.90 1.37
N HIS A 48 2.18 -5.66 2.35
CA HIS A 48 3.62 -5.90 2.46
C HIS A 48 3.94 -7.36 2.81
N GLY A 49 4.94 -7.95 2.16
CA GLY A 49 5.44 -9.30 2.45
C GLY A 49 6.32 -9.33 3.69
N GLY A 50 6.05 -10.21 4.65
CA GLY A 50 6.79 -10.29 5.91
C GLY A 50 8.29 -10.58 5.76
N GLU A 51 8.67 -11.26 4.68
CA GLU A 51 10.04 -11.66 4.34
C GLU A 51 10.59 -10.88 3.14
N ASP A 52 10.00 -9.72 2.82
CA ASP A 52 10.51 -8.83 1.78
C ASP A 52 11.94 -8.35 2.12
N ARG A 53 12.85 -8.54 1.16
CA ARG A 53 14.26 -8.11 1.23
C ARG A 53 14.61 -7.00 0.25
N VAL A 54 13.64 -6.56 -0.55
CA VAL A 54 13.77 -5.47 -1.52
C VAL A 54 13.35 -4.17 -0.87
N THR A 55 12.22 -4.16 -0.14
CA THR A 55 11.72 -3.01 0.60
C THR A 55 11.46 -3.38 2.07
N ASP A 56 11.84 -2.49 2.99
CA ASP A 56 11.65 -2.73 4.42
C ASP A 56 10.19 -2.49 4.84
N LYS A 57 9.61 -3.48 5.52
CA LYS A 57 8.26 -3.41 6.10
C LYS A 57 8.11 -2.33 7.16
N SER A 58 9.22 -1.89 7.78
CA SER A 58 9.21 -0.81 8.78
C SER A 58 8.72 0.51 8.17
N VAL A 59 9.14 0.82 6.93
CA VAL A 59 8.75 2.05 6.22
C VAL A 59 7.27 1.99 5.83
N SER A 60 6.79 0.83 5.39
CA SER A 60 5.36 0.61 5.09
C SER A 60 4.48 0.80 6.33
N ARG A 61 4.96 0.37 7.51
CA ARG A 61 4.31 0.64 8.79
C ARG A 61 4.36 2.12 9.17
N GLN A 62 5.50 2.77 8.99
CA GLN A 62 5.65 4.20 9.24
C GLN A 62 4.65 5.02 8.41
N LEU A 63 4.52 4.75 7.10
CA LEU A 63 3.51 5.38 6.24
C LEU A 63 2.10 5.23 6.83
N TYR A 64 1.73 4.00 7.22
CA TYR A 64 0.43 3.75 7.83
C TYR A 64 0.23 4.54 9.12
N GLU A 65 1.24 4.68 9.95
CA GLU A 65 1.14 5.39 11.23
C GLU A 65 1.01 6.91 11.03
N VAL A 66 1.86 7.51 10.19
CA VAL A 66 2.02 8.97 10.12
C VAL A 66 1.10 9.67 9.12
N ALA A 67 0.60 8.99 8.08
CA ALA A 67 -0.24 9.63 7.06
C ALA A 67 -1.53 10.25 7.65
N LEU A 68 -1.94 11.42 7.17
CA LEU A 68 -3.17 12.10 7.60
C LEU A 68 -4.47 11.40 7.16
N SER A 69 -4.39 10.43 6.25
CA SER A 69 -5.55 9.72 5.71
C SER A 69 -6.39 9.06 6.82
N PRO A 70 -7.71 9.35 6.91
CA PRO A 70 -8.60 8.73 7.87
C PRO A 70 -8.92 7.28 7.50
N ASP A 71 -8.92 6.98 6.20
CA ASP A 71 -9.34 5.70 5.63
C ASP A 71 -8.11 4.96 5.08
N LYS A 72 -7.29 4.45 6.00
CA LYS A 72 -6.05 3.73 5.70
C LYS A 72 -6.04 2.33 6.30
N THR A 73 -5.54 1.36 5.53
CA THR A 73 -5.43 -0.05 5.94
C THR A 73 -4.01 -0.55 5.75
N PHE A 74 -3.51 -1.35 6.68
CA PHE A 74 -2.21 -2.01 6.57
C PHE A 74 -2.36 -3.53 6.75
N LYS A 75 -1.84 -4.30 5.79
CA LYS A 75 -1.78 -5.76 5.85
C LYS A 75 -0.37 -6.25 5.62
N LEU A 76 0.14 -7.01 6.58
CA LEU A 76 1.42 -7.71 6.51
C LEU A 76 1.13 -9.20 6.27
N TYR A 77 1.79 -9.80 5.28
CA TYR A 77 1.64 -11.21 4.94
C TYR A 77 2.87 -12.01 5.38
N PRO A 78 2.84 -12.71 6.53
CA PRO A 78 3.99 -13.47 7.02
C PRO A 78 4.46 -14.52 6.01
N GLY A 79 5.77 -14.66 5.83
CA GLY A 79 6.35 -15.63 4.91
C GLY A 79 6.34 -15.24 3.42
N MET A 80 5.55 -14.24 3.03
CA MET A 80 5.52 -13.73 1.66
C MET A 80 6.66 -12.71 1.42
N TRP A 81 7.14 -12.66 0.18
CA TRP A 81 8.23 -11.80 -0.30
C TRP A 81 7.69 -10.57 -1.03
N HIS A 82 8.56 -9.87 -1.77
CA HIS A 82 8.24 -8.65 -2.50
C HIS A 82 7.14 -8.79 -3.56
N GLY A 83 7.11 -9.94 -4.26
CA GLY A 83 6.26 -10.15 -5.43
C GLY A 83 4.85 -10.64 -5.08
N LEU A 84 4.10 -9.93 -4.24
CA LEU A 84 2.81 -10.39 -3.72
C LEU A 84 1.79 -10.80 -4.80
N LEU A 85 1.87 -10.23 -6.01
CA LEU A 85 0.89 -10.46 -7.09
C LEU A 85 1.36 -11.45 -8.18
N TYR A 86 2.62 -11.89 -8.17
CA TYR A 86 3.17 -12.70 -9.26
C TYR A 86 4.37 -13.61 -8.89
N GLY A 87 4.98 -13.42 -7.72
CA GLY A 87 6.16 -14.15 -7.24
C GLY A 87 5.89 -15.13 -6.11
N GLU A 88 4.64 -15.22 -5.66
CA GLU A 88 4.16 -16.08 -4.59
C GLU A 88 3.43 -17.32 -5.15
N PRO A 89 3.20 -18.38 -4.35
CA PRO A 89 2.30 -19.47 -4.73
C PRO A 89 0.91 -18.95 -5.12
N PRO A 90 0.19 -19.61 -6.05
CA PRO A 90 -1.13 -19.18 -6.50
C PRO A 90 -2.10 -18.91 -5.34
N GLU A 91 -2.06 -19.74 -4.30
CA GLU A 91 -2.93 -19.61 -3.13
C GLU A 91 -2.66 -18.31 -2.36
N ASN A 92 -1.39 -17.91 -2.24
CA ASN A 92 -1.00 -16.65 -1.62
C ASN A 92 -1.42 -15.45 -2.48
N ILE A 93 -1.25 -15.56 -3.81
CA ILE A 93 -1.66 -14.52 -4.76
C ILE A 93 -3.18 -14.30 -4.67
N ASP A 94 -3.97 -15.37 -4.63
CA ASP A 94 -5.43 -15.31 -4.52
C ASP A 94 -5.89 -14.62 -3.23
N ILE A 95 -5.20 -14.86 -2.11
CA ILE A 95 -5.45 -14.16 -0.84
C ILE A 95 -5.22 -12.65 -1.01
N VAL A 96 -4.09 -12.26 -1.59
CA VAL A 96 -3.77 -10.84 -1.78
C VAL A 96 -4.78 -10.15 -2.71
N PHE A 97 -5.18 -10.81 -3.80
CA PHE A 97 -6.23 -10.28 -4.68
C PHE A 97 -7.59 -10.16 -4.00
N SER A 98 -7.99 -11.19 -3.23
CA SER A 98 -9.24 -11.14 -2.45
C SER A 98 -9.23 -9.97 -1.48
N ASP A 99 -8.09 -9.69 -0.84
CA ASP A 99 -7.94 -8.58 0.09
C ASP A 99 -8.03 -7.21 -0.60
N ILE A 100 -7.43 -7.07 -1.79
CA ILE A 100 -7.56 -5.85 -2.60
C ILE A 100 -9.02 -5.63 -3.01
N ILE A 101 -9.68 -6.66 -3.54
CA ILE A 101 -11.08 -6.59 -3.99
C ILE A 101 -12.01 -6.29 -2.80
N GLY A 102 -11.79 -6.96 -1.66
CA GLY A 102 -12.53 -6.73 -0.43
C GLY A 102 -12.43 -5.27 0.01
N TRP A 103 -11.22 -4.73 0.09
CA TRP A 103 -10.99 -3.34 0.46
C TRP A 103 -11.66 -2.35 -0.51
N LEU A 104 -11.57 -2.59 -1.83
CA LEU A 104 -12.25 -1.75 -2.81
C LEU A 104 -13.77 -1.75 -2.63
N ASN A 105 -14.36 -2.93 -2.38
CA ASN A 105 -15.80 -3.04 -2.12
C ASN A 105 -16.21 -2.28 -0.84
N GLU A 106 -15.41 -2.35 0.22
CA GLU A 106 -15.63 -1.60 1.47
C GLU A 106 -15.59 -0.09 1.25
N ILE A 107 -14.61 0.40 0.49
CA ILE A 107 -14.48 1.83 0.17
C ILE A 107 -15.67 2.31 -0.66
N VAL A 108 -16.11 1.54 -1.67
CA VAL A 108 -17.26 1.91 -2.50
C VAL A 108 -18.56 1.91 -1.68
N ALA A 109 -18.75 0.91 -0.81
CA ALA A 109 -19.91 0.85 0.07
C ALA A 109 -19.93 2.03 1.08
N SER A 110 -18.77 2.35 1.65
CA SER A 110 -18.61 3.42 2.65
C SER A 110 -18.69 4.81 2.04
N GLY A 111 -18.20 5.01 0.81
CA GLY A 111 -18.29 6.27 0.08
C GLY A 111 -19.75 6.69 -0.14
N ASN A 112 -20.63 5.74 -0.46
CA ASN A 112 -22.07 6.01 -0.58
C ASN A 112 -22.67 6.39 0.78
N ALA A 113 -22.33 5.69 1.86
CA ALA A 113 -22.84 5.99 3.20
C ALA A 113 -22.34 7.34 3.74
N ARG A 114 -21.08 7.70 3.49
CA ARG A 114 -20.48 8.97 3.92
C ARG A 114 -21.07 10.15 3.18
N LEU A 115 -21.19 10.08 1.84
CA LEU A 115 -21.91 11.10 1.07
C LEU A 115 -23.38 11.19 1.49
N GLU A 116 -24.07 10.06 1.69
CA GLU A 116 -25.46 10.10 2.16
C GLU A 116 -25.62 10.73 3.54
N ASN A 117 -24.69 10.47 4.48
CA ASN A 117 -24.72 11.05 5.81
C ASN A 117 -24.38 12.55 5.79
N GLU A 118 -23.42 12.96 4.95
CA GLU A 118 -23.09 14.38 4.73
C GLU A 118 -24.29 15.13 4.11
N ILE A 119 -24.93 14.55 3.08
CA ILE A 119 -26.15 15.09 2.46
C ILE A 119 -27.31 15.15 3.47
N LYS A 120 -27.51 14.12 4.29
CA LYS A 120 -28.55 14.11 5.33
C LYS A 120 -28.29 15.18 6.39
N ALA A 121 -27.05 15.37 6.81
CA ALA A 121 -26.68 16.40 7.77
C ALA A 121 -26.87 17.83 7.23
N GLU A 122 -26.54 18.07 5.95
CA GLU A 122 -26.76 19.37 5.29
C GLU A 122 -28.26 19.70 5.12
N ASN A 123 -29.10 18.68 4.91
CA ASN A 123 -30.53 18.84 4.68
C ASN A 123 -31.38 18.63 5.94
N ASP A 124 -30.79 18.38 7.11
CA ASP A 124 -31.51 18.27 8.38
C ASP A 124 -31.76 19.67 8.98
N PRO A 125 -33.02 20.16 8.99
CA PRO A 125 -33.36 21.50 9.50
C PRO A 125 -33.15 21.64 11.02
N PHE A 126 -32.82 20.57 11.74
CA PHE A 126 -32.54 20.59 13.18
C PHE A 126 -31.04 20.59 13.52
N ALA A 127 -30.13 20.32 12.58
CA ALA A 127 -28.69 20.21 12.84
C ALA A 127 -27.99 21.54 13.18
N GLN A 128 -28.58 22.69 12.79
CA GLN A 128 -28.03 24.03 13.07
C GLN A 128 -28.50 24.66 14.40
N LYS A 129 -29.27 23.94 15.23
CA LYS A 129 -29.80 24.48 16.50
C LYS A 129 -29.18 23.83 17.72
N THR A 130 -27.90 24.07 17.94
CA THR A 130 -27.37 24.04 19.31
C THR A 130 -26.26 25.07 19.45
N GLN A 131 -26.55 26.10 20.24
CA GLN A 131 -25.60 27.07 20.79
C GLN A 131 -24.69 26.42 21.81
#